data_AF-A0A2T3IL53-F1
#
_entry.id   AF-A0A2T3IL53-F1
#
_cell.length_a   1.000
_cell.length_b   1.000
_cell.length_c   1.000
_cell.angle_alpha   90.00
_cell.angle_beta   90.00
_cell.angle_gamma   90.00
#
_symmetry.space_group_name_H-M   'P 1'
#
loop_
_entity.id
_entity.type
_entity.pdbx_description
1 polymer ?
#
loop_
_entity_poly.entity_id
_entity_poly.type
_entity_poly.pdbx_seq_one_letter_code
_entity_poly.pdbx_strand_id
1 'polypeptide(L)'
;MPNTNEQLLDVIDNCNILLNKFAGYDSTDNTPEGRMIAQLTWLKERAENHDLPLPVQPEMLGTLRYIYMDGTLNFHASNPSDRECVYWEMEVPMERLLNLAKHGRLLLKDEYLRLIPLCIDALLLILSSPPRNLVANERKFCEDLNHLKKLVSEKKFALPQRTYMPQFESFIKSRNSLTDIENVKPLFKIVDDLIFNGVRPDTWLTPEDAEREVKSYFTL
;
A
#
# COMPACT_ATOMS: atom_id res chain seq x y z
N MET A 1 21.45 -0.77 -0.26
CA MET A 1 20.48 -1.61 -0.98
C MET A 1 19.38 -1.93 0.01
N PRO A 2 18.10 -1.90 -0.38
CA PRO A 2 17.01 -2.13 0.57
C PRO A 2 17.14 -3.51 1.19
N ASN A 3 16.66 -3.64 2.42
CA ASN A 3 16.72 -4.82 3.26
C ASN A 3 16.01 -6.00 2.57
N THR A 4 16.73 -6.71 1.71
CA THR A 4 16.18 -7.74 0.82
C THR A 4 15.49 -8.83 1.64
N ASN A 5 16.02 -9.12 2.82
CA ASN A 5 15.47 -10.14 3.71
C ASN A 5 14.07 -9.78 4.25
N GLU A 6 13.80 -8.52 4.61
CA GLU A 6 12.47 -8.12 5.08
C GLU A 6 11.43 -8.31 3.98
N GLN A 7 11.76 -7.90 2.75
CA GLN A 7 10.84 -8.02 1.62
C GLN A 7 10.59 -9.48 1.24
N LEU A 8 11.62 -10.34 1.30
CA LEU A 8 11.45 -11.77 1.04
C LEU A 8 10.57 -12.43 2.11
N LEU A 9 10.74 -12.09 3.39
CA LEU A 9 9.86 -12.56 4.46
C LEU A 9 8.41 -12.11 4.23
N ASP A 10 8.22 -10.85 3.85
CA ASP A 10 6.89 -10.32 3.54
C ASP A 10 6.23 -11.02 2.34
N VAL A 11 7.02 -11.39 1.33
CA VAL A 11 6.53 -12.20 0.20
C VAL A 11 6.06 -13.57 0.72
N ILE A 12 6.89 -14.25 1.51
CA ILE A 12 6.57 -15.58 2.08
C ILE A 12 5.27 -15.52 2.90
N ASP A 13 5.14 -14.52 3.77
CA ASP A 13 3.97 -14.37 4.65
C ASP A 13 2.68 -14.15 3.85
N ASN A 14 2.69 -13.24 2.88
CA ASN A 14 1.49 -12.99 2.06
C ASN A 14 1.18 -14.15 1.11
N CYS A 15 2.20 -14.86 0.61
CA CYS A 15 2.00 -16.11 -0.14
C CYS A 15 1.33 -17.18 0.74
N ASN A 16 1.78 -17.38 1.98
CA ASN A 16 1.18 -18.35 2.90
C ASN A 16 -0.29 -18.02 3.20
N ILE A 17 -0.63 -16.75 3.42
CA ILE A 17 -2.02 -16.31 3.64
C ILE A 17 -2.91 -16.74 2.47
N LEU A 18 -2.50 -16.42 1.23
CA LEU A 18 -3.29 -16.71 0.04
C LEU A 18 -3.31 -18.20 -0.32
N LEU A 19 -2.19 -18.92 -0.18
CA LEU A 19 -2.14 -20.36 -0.42
C LEU A 19 -3.10 -21.11 0.52
N ASN A 20 -3.22 -20.67 1.77
CA ASN A 20 -4.20 -21.23 2.70
C ASN A 20 -5.65 -20.98 2.25
N LYS A 21 -5.94 -19.88 1.55
CA LYS A 21 -7.27 -19.62 0.98
C LYS A 21 -7.62 -20.56 -0.16
N PHE A 22 -6.62 -21.00 -0.92
CA PHE A 22 -6.79 -21.92 -2.03
C PHE A 22 -6.53 -23.39 -1.64
N ALA A 23 -6.43 -23.68 -0.33
CA ALA A 23 -6.22 -25.03 0.19
C ALA A 23 -7.43 -25.92 -0.13
N GLY A 24 -7.33 -26.71 -1.19
CA GLY A 24 -8.42 -27.54 -1.71
C GLY A 24 -8.53 -27.54 -3.23
N TYR A 25 -7.82 -26.65 -3.91
CA TYR A 25 -7.71 -26.64 -5.37
C TYR A 25 -6.40 -27.27 -5.82
N ASP A 26 -6.45 -27.98 -6.94
CA ASP A 26 -5.24 -28.53 -7.57
C ASP A 26 -4.44 -27.42 -8.26
N SER A 27 -3.12 -27.47 -8.13
CA SER A 27 -2.21 -26.60 -8.87
C SER A 27 -2.20 -27.01 -10.35
N THR A 28 -3.06 -26.37 -11.16
CA THR A 28 -3.16 -26.60 -12.61
C THR A 28 -3.26 -25.28 -13.38
N ASP A 29 -2.77 -25.25 -14.62
CA ASP A 29 -2.86 -24.03 -15.45
C ASP A 29 -4.25 -23.79 -16.04
N ASN A 30 -5.18 -24.71 -15.82
CA ASN A 30 -6.50 -24.71 -16.44
C ASN A 30 -7.52 -23.85 -15.69
N THR A 31 -7.30 -23.54 -14.41
CA THR A 31 -8.21 -22.72 -13.60
C THR A 31 -7.52 -21.46 -13.07
N PRO A 32 -8.28 -20.39 -12.78
CA PRO A 32 -7.74 -19.20 -12.10
C PRO A 32 -7.04 -19.53 -10.78
N GLU A 33 -7.63 -20.42 -9.99
CA GLU A 33 -7.09 -20.88 -8.69
C GLU A 33 -5.78 -21.62 -8.88
N GLY A 34 -5.73 -22.59 -9.80
CA GLY A 34 -4.54 -23.40 -10.03
C GLY A 34 -3.36 -22.57 -10.54
N ARG A 35 -3.62 -21.60 -11.45
CA ARG A 35 -2.60 -20.64 -11.89
C ARG A 35 -2.12 -19.75 -10.75
N MET A 36 -3.01 -19.33 -9.84
CA MET A 36 -2.65 -18.55 -8.66
C MET A 36 -1.81 -19.37 -7.68
N ILE A 37 -2.19 -20.62 -7.40
CA ILE A 37 -1.40 -21.53 -6.55
C ILE A 37 0.01 -21.70 -7.13
N ALA A 38 0.14 -21.94 -8.44
CA ALA A 38 1.44 -22.09 -9.08
C ALA A 38 2.29 -20.81 -8.95
N GLN A 39 1.71 -19.64 -9.22
CA GLN A 39 2.39 -18.35 -9.09
C GLN A 39 2.83 -18.05 -7.64
N LEU A 40 1.96 -18.31 -6.66
CA LEU A 40 2.24 -18.10 -5.23
C LEU A 40 3.30 -19.06 -4.71
N THR A 41 3.22 -20.34 -5.10
CA THR A 41 4.23 -21.36 -4.76
C THR A 41 5.59 -20.96 -5.32
N TRP A 42 5.64 -20.57 -6.59
CA TRP A 42 6.88 -20.12 -7.23
C TRP A 42 7.48 -18.90 -6.52
N LEU A 43 6.67 -17.87 -6.19
CA LEU A 43 7.15 -16.69 -5.46
C LEU A 43 7.70 -17.06 -4.09
N LYS A 44 6.98 -17.91 -3.36
CA LYS A 44 7.36 -18.38 -2.03
C LYS A 44 8.68 -19.15 -2.06
N GLU A 45 8.79 -20.17 -2.91
CA GLU A 45 9.99 -21.01 -3.00
C GLU A 45 11.23 -20.17 -3.36
N ARG A 46 11.09 -19.22 -4.27
CA ARG A 46 12.19 -18.32 -4.64
C ARG A 46 12.59 -17.37 -3.51
N ALA A 47 11.60 -16.90 -2.75
CA ALA A 47 11.87 -16.06 -1.59
C ALA A 47 12.56 -16.86 -0.47
N GLU A 48 12.12 -18.09 -0.20
CA GLU A 48 12.74 -19.00 0.78
C GLU A 48 14.19 -19.35 0.39
N ASN A 49 14.45 -19.54 -0.91
CA ASN A 49 15.79 -19.81 -1.44
C ASN A 49 16.67 -18.56 -1.57
N HIS A 50 16.16 -17.37 -1.21
CA HIS A 50 16.85 -16.09 -1.34
C HIS A 50 17.31 -15.77 -2.78
N ASP A 51 16.60 -16.31 -3.78
CA ASP A 51 16.91 -16.12 -5.21
C ASP A 51 15.79 -15.41 -5.99
N LEU A 52 14.80 -14.85 -5.28
CA LEU A 52 13.76 -14.00 -5.87
C LEU A 52 14.30 -12.57 -6.10
N PRO A 53 14.48 -12.13 -7.36
CA PRO A 53 14.83 -10.74 -7.63
C PRO A 53 13.62 -9.83 -7.37
N LEU A 54 13.82 -8.74 -6.63
CA LEU A 54 12.81 -7.71 -6.42
C LEU A 54 13.28 -6.37 -7.02
N PRO A 55 12.47 -5.69 -7.85
CA PRO A 55 11.20 -6.17 -8.42
C PRO A 55 11.39 -7.35 -9.40
N VAL A 56 10.41 -8.25 -9.42
CA VAL A 56 10.32 -9.40 -10.35
C VAL A 56 9.98 -8.90 -11.75
N GLN A 57 10.53 -9.56 -12.77
CA GLN A 57 10.24 -9.22 -14.16
C GLN A 57 8.74 -9.35 -14.49
N PRO A 58 8.14 -8.40 -15.23
CA PRO A 58 6.69 -8.36 -15.45
C PRO A 58 6.10 -9.61 -16.10
N GLU A 59 6.87 -10.33 -16.91
CA GLU A 59 6.51 -11.57 -17.61
C GLU A 59 6.38 -12.76 -16.65
N MET A 60 7.06 -12.70 -15.50
CA MET A 60 7.06 -13.75 -14.47
C MET A 60 5.95 -13.57 -13.43
N LEU A 61 5.15 -12.50 -13.55
CA LEU A 61 4.03 -12.17 -12.66
C LEU A 61 2.67 -12.18 -13.39
N GLY A 62 2.57 -12.86 -14.54
CA GLY A 62 1.40 -12.79 -15.41
C GLY A 62 0.08 -13.08 -14.69
N THR A 63 0.04 -14.14 -13.89
CA THR A 63 -1.14 -14.52 -13.10
C THR A 63 -1.47 -13.49 -12.02
N LEU A 64 -0.49 -13.10 -11.21
CA LEU A 64 -0.69 -12.14 -10.12
C LEU A 64 -1.17 -10.79 -10.63
N ARG A 65 -0.72 -10.38 -11.84
CA ARG A 65 -1.12 -9.11 -12.45
C ARG A 65 -2.48 -9.14 -13.14
N TYR A 66 -2.92 -10.30 -13.65
CA TYR A 66 -4.14 -10.39 -14.46
C TYR A 66 -5.34 -10.92 -13.66
N ILE A 67 -5.16 -12.02 -12.92
CA ILE A 67 -6.24 -12.71 -12.20
C ILE A 67 -6.64 -11.98 -10.91
N TYR A 68 -5.73 -11.21 -10.31
CA TYR A 68 -6.15 -10.29 -9.24
C TYR A 68 -7.03 -9.16 -9.79
N MET A 69 -6.60 -8.54 -10.89
CA MET A 69 -7.24 -7.32 -11.41
C MET A 69 -8.64 -7.55 -11.96
N ASP A 70 -8.99 -8.79 -12.33
CA ASP A 70 -10.34 -9.16 -12.76
C ASP A 70 -11.30 -9.46 -11.60
N GLY A 71 -10.79 -9.57 -10.36
CA GLY A 71 -11.57 -9.84 -9.15
C GLY A 71 -12.12 -11.27 -9.06
N THR A 72 -11.75 -12.16 -9.97
CA THR A 72 -12.30 -13.53 -10.07
C THR A 72 -12.06 -14.31 -8.79
N LEU A 73 -10.95 -14.11 -8.09
CA LEU A 73 -10.65 -14.89 -6.89
C LEU A 73 -11.30 -14.35 -5.61
N ASN A 74 -12.01 -13.21 -5.67
CA ASN A 74 -12.58 -12.59 -4.47
C ASN A 74 -13.70 -13.43 -3.83
N PHE A 75 -14.33 -14.35 -4.57
CA PHE A 75 -15.36 -15.25 -4.02
C PHE A 75 -14.80 -16.31 -3.05
N HIS A 76 -13.48 -16.43 -2.93
CA HIS A 76 -12.82 -17.30 -1.96
C HIS A 76 -12.71 -16.69 -0.56
N ALA A 77 -13.15 -15.44 -0.38
CA ALA A 77 -13.31 -14.85 0.95
C ALA A 77 -14.31 -15.67 1.78
N SER A 78 -14.15 -15.67 3.11
CA SER A 78 -15.04 -16.43 4.01
C SER A 78 -16.51 -15.99 3.92
N ASN A 79 -16.74 -14.72 3.59
CA ASN A 79 -18.04 -14.16 3.25
C ASN A 79 -17.93 -13.24 2.01
N PRO A 80 -18.14 -13.78 0.79
CA PRO A 80 -18.02 -13.01 -0.46
C PRO A 80 -19.03 -11.87 -0.62
N SER A 81 -20.13 -11.90 0.14
CA SER A 81 -21.14 -10.83 0.12
C SER A 81 -20.76 -9.65 1.02
N ASP A 82 -19.80 -9.84 1.93
CA ASP A 82 -19.25 -8.80 2.78
C ASP A 82 -17.98 -8.22 2.15
N ARG A 83 -18.06 -6.94 1.77
CA ARG A 83 -16.95 -6.23 1.11
C ARG A 83 -15.74 -6.08 2.01
N GLU A 84 -15.92 -5.92 3.31
CA GLU A 84 -14.78 -5.82 4.24
C GLU A 84 -14.08 -7.17 4.35
N CYS A 85 -14.85 -8.26 4.44
CA CYS A 85 -14.30 -9.62 4.43
C CYS A 85 -13.46 -9.88 3.17
N VAL A 86 -14.01 -9.58 1.98
CA VAL A 86 -13.27 -9.69 0.70
C VAL A 86 -12.00 -8.84 0.70
N TYR A 87 -12.11 -7.59 1.15
CA TYR A 87 -10.98 -6.66 1.16
C TYR A 87 -9.83 -7.19 2.03
N TRP A 88 -10.10 -7.54 3.29
CA TRP A 88 -9.08 -7.97 4.23
C TRP A 88 -8.50 -9.36 3.93
N GLU A 89 -9.33 -10.29 3.44
CA GLU A 89 -8.91 -11.66 3.22
C GLU A 89 -8.27 -11.91 1.85
N MET A 90 -8.66 -11.13 0.83
CA MET A 90 -8.24 -11.34 -0.56
C MET A 90 -7.49 -10.13 -1.13
N GLU A 91 -8.09 -8.93 -1.12
CA GLU A 91 -7.51 -7.77 -1.81
C GLU A 91 -6.20 -7.30 -1.14
N VAL A 92 -6.18 -7.16 0.20
CA VAL A 92 -5.00 -6.67 0.93
C VAL A 92 -3.77 -7.57 0.75
N PRO A 93 -3.82 -8.91 0.93
CA PRO A 93 -2.67 -9.77 0.69
C PRO A 93 -2.20 -9.74 -0.78
N MET A 94 -3.11 -9.66 -1.75
CA MET A 94 -2.76 -9.58 -3.17
C MET A 94 -2.09 -8.24 -3.52
N GLU A 95 -2.62 -7.13 -3.01
CA GLU A 95 -2.03 -5.81 -3.20
C GLU A 95 -0.65 -5.70 -2.55
N ARG A 96 -0.47 -6.26 -1.36
CA ARG A 96 0.84 -6.38 -0.70
C ARG A 96 1.84 -7.15 -1.57
N LEU A 97 1.45 -8.32 -2.09
CA LEU A 97 2.31 -9.07 -3.01
C LEU A 97 2.64 -8.29 -4.28
N LEU A 98 1.71 -7.51 -4.83
CA LEU A 98 2.02 -6.64 -5.98
C LEU A 98 3.01 -5.54 -5.61
N ASN A 99 2.83 -4.87 -4.47
CA ASN A 99 3.76 -3.85 -4.00
C ASN A 99 5.17 -4.42 -3.76
N LEU A 100 5.27 -5.64 -3.23
CA LEU A 100 6.54 -6.35 -3.02
C LEU A 100 7.13 -6.85 -4.35
N ALA A 101 6.43 -7.75 -5.04
CA ALA A 101 6.97 -8.49 -6.18
C ALA A 101 7.08 -7.62 -7.43
N LYS A 102 6.08 -6.78 -7.74
CA LYS A 102 6.10 -5.96 -8.96
C LYS A 102 6.86 -4.65 -8.77
N HIS A 103 6.77 -4.05 -7.59
CA HIS A 103 7.31 -2.71 -7.34
C HIS A 103 8.57 -2.70 -6.46
N GLY A 104 8.91 -3.80 -5.79
CA GLY A 104 10.06 -3.85 -4.89
C GLY A 104 9.94 -2.90 -3.71
N ARG A 105 8.70 -2.58 -3.28
CA ARG A 105 8.44 -1.62 -2.19
C ARG A 105 8.57 -2.28 -0.83
N LEU A 106 8.72 -1.45 0.20
CA LEU A 106 8.62 -1.85 1.60
C LEU A 106 7.19 -1.70 2.11
N LEU A 107 6.67 -2.73 2.78
CA LEU A 107 5.38 -2.64 3.45
C LEU A 107 5.49 -1.76 4.70
N LEU A 108 4.41 -1.07 5.04
CA LEU A 108 4.30 -0.32 6.28
C LEU A 108 4.17 -1.29 7.47
N LYS A 109 5.03 -1.11 8.48
CA LYS A 109 5.01 -1.89 9.74
C LYS A 109 4.51 -1.04 10.90
N ASP A 110 4.11 -1.73 11.96
CA ASP A 110 3.51 -1.11 13.15
C ASP A 110 4.39 -0.02 13.78
N GLU A 111 5.72 -0.23 13.81
CA GLU A 111 6.70 0.75 14.33
C GLU A 111 6.69 2.11 13.62
N TYR A 112 6.22 2.16 12.37
CA TYR A 112 6.16 3.39 11.56
C TYR A 112 4.80 4.08 11.64
N LEU A 113 3.75 3.45 12.20
CA LEU A 113 2.39 4.02 12.21
C LEU A 113 2.32 5.38 12.91
N ARG A 114 3.15 5.59 13.94
CA ARG A 114 3.25 6.86 14.67
C ARG A 114 3.73 8.03 13.80
N LEU A 115 4.34 7.76 12.64
CA LEU A 115 4.88 8.78 11.74
C LEU A 115 3.83 9.30 10.74
N ILE A 116 2.72 8.57 10.53
CA ILE A 116 1.67 8.97 9.58
C ILE A 116 1.06 10.34 9.98
N PRO A 117 0.66 10.58 11.24
CA PRO A 117 0.14 11.90 11.63
C PRO A 117 1.16 13.04 11.41
N LEU A 118 2.46 12.77 11.58
CA LEU A 118 3.52 13.75 11.37
C LEU A 118 3.71 14.09 9.89
N CYS A 119 3.59 13.10 9.00
CA CYS A 119 3.61 13.34 7.55
C CYS A 119 2.41 14.18 7.11
N ILE A 120 1.23 13.92 7.68
CA ILE A 120 0.04 14.74 7.45
C ILE A 120 0.26 16.17 7.95
N ASP A 121 0.85 16.35 9.13
CA ASP A 121 1.16 17.68 9.68
C ASP A 121 2.14 18.47 8.80
N ALA A 122 3.19 17.82 8.29
CA ALA A 122 4.12 18.45 7.36
C ALA A 122 3.41 18.89 6.05
N LEU A 123 2.54 18.03 5.51
CA LEU A 123 1.76 18.37 4.32
C LEU A 123 0.78 19.53 4.56
N LEU A 124 0.07 19.53 5.70
CA LEU A 124 -0.83 20.61 6.10
C LEU A 124 -0.07 21.93 6.33
N LEU A 125 1.15 21.87 6.86
CA LEU A 125 1.99 23.06 7.05
C LEU A 125 2.27 23.76 5.72
N ILE A 126 2.68 23.00 4.69
CA ILE A 126 2.92 23.57 3.36
C ILE A 126 1.63 24.17 2.78
N LEU A 127 0.51 23.47 2.95
CA LEU A 127 -0.80 23.92 2.45
C LEU A 127 -1.39 25.09 3.25
N SER A 128 -0.83 25.44 4.41
CA SER A 128 -1.27 26.59 5.22
C SER A 128 -0.74 27.92 4.70
N SER A 129 0.39 27.91 3.97
CA SER A 129 1.02 29.11 3.39
C SER A 129 1.35 28.93 1.91
N PRO A 130 0.36 28.60 1.07
CA PRO A 130 0.57 28.35 -0.35
C PRO A 130 0.88 29.65 -1.13
N PRO A 131 1.55 29.57 -2.29
CA PRO A 131 1.85 30.73 -3.13
C PRO A 131 0.59 31.36 -3.77
N ARG A 132 -0.53 30.63 -3.75
CA ARG A 132 -1.85 31.06 -4.24
C ARG A 132 -2.95 30.58 -3.32
N ASN A 133 -4.13 31.16 -3.45
CA ASN A 133 -5.32 30.65 -2.77
C ASN A 133 -5.62 29.20 -3.21
N LEU A 134 -5.91 28.35 -2.22
CA LEU A 134 -6.38 26.99 -2.46
C LEU A 134 -7.78 27.00 -3.09
N VAL A 135 -7.98 26.17 -4.11
CA VAL A 135 -9.32 25.99 -4.70
C VAL A 135 -10.21 25.15 -3.78
N ALA A 136 -11.52 25.11 -4.05
CA ALA A 136 -12.48 24.43 -3.19
C ALA A 136 -12.11 22.96 -2.87
N ASN A 137 -11.64 22.20 -3.87
CA ASN A 137 -11.24 20.81 -3.68
C ASN A 137 -9.99 20.66 -2.79
N GLU A 138 -9.02 21.57 -2.90
CA GLU A 138 -7.78 21.56 -2.09
C GLU A 138 -8.05 21.93 -0.64
N ARG A 139 -9.00 22.86 -0.40
CA ARG A 139 -9.47 23.16 0.95
C ARG A 139 -10.18 21.95 1.57
N LYS A 140 -11.03 21.28 0.78
CA LYS A 140 -11.68 20.04 1.21
C LYS A 140 -10.65 18.95 1.53
N PHE A 141 -9.58 18.85 0.74
CA PHE A 141 -8.47 17.95 1.00
C PHE A 141 -7.76 18.25 2.32
N CYS A 142 -7.58 19.52 2.70
CA CYS A 142 -7.04 19.87 4.01
C CYS A 142 -7.96 19.42 5.18
N GLU A 143 -9.28 19.54 5.02
CA GLU A 143 -10.25 19.03 6.01
C GLU A 143 -10.15 17.50 6.14
N ASP A 144 -10.08 16.81 5.01
CA ASP A 144 -10.01 15.36 4.94
C ASP A 144 -8.70 14.83 5.52
N LEU A 145 -7.58 15.53 5.29
CA LEU A 145 -6.28 15.26 5.97
C LEU A 145 -6.40 15.38 7.49
N ASN A 146 -7.03 16.44 8.00
CA ASN A 146 -7.25 16.59 9.44
C ASN A 146 -8.13 15.47 10.02
N HIS A 147 -9.17 15.06 9.28
CA HIS A 147 -10.03 13.95 9.68
C HIS A 147 -9.24 12.63 9.73
N LEU A 148 -8.48 12.31 8.69
CA LEU A 148 -7.62 11.13 8.62
C LEU A 148 -6.58 11.12 9.75
N LYS A 149 -5.91 12.25 10.00
CA LYS A 149 -4.95 12.39 11.11
C LYS A 149 -5.56 11.97 12.44
N LYS A 150 -6.78 12.44 12.73
CA LYS A 150 -7.50 12.11 13.97
C LYS A 150 -7.82 10.61 14.02
N LEU A 151 -8.38 10.07 12.94
CA LEU A 151 -8.76 8.66 12.88
C LEU A 151 -7.56 7.71 13.04
N VAL A 152 -6.41 8.04 12.42
CA VAL A 152 -5.15 7.27 12.57
C VAL A 152 -4.63 7.37 14.00
N SER A 153 -4.60 8.58 14.58
CA SER A 153 -4.11 8.79 15.95
C SER A 153 -4.95 8.05 17.00
N GLU A 154 -6.26 7.94 16.76
CA GLU A 154 -7.20 7.23 17.62
C GLU A 154 -7.25 5.71 17.34
N LYS A 155 -6.43 5.19 16.40
CA LYS A 155 -6.42 3.79 15.95
C LYS A 155 -7.82 3.27 15.57
N LYS A 156 -8.65 4.14 14.98
CA LYS A 156 -10.07 3.85 14.71
C LYS A 156 -10.31 3.05 13.43
N PHE A 157 -9.28 2.73 12.66
CA PHE A 157 -9.39 1.88 11.48
C PHE A 157 -8.06 1.17 11.19
N ALA A 158 -8.14 0.04 10.49
CA ALA A 158 -6.98 -0.75 10.08
C ALA A 158 -6.41 -0.25 8.74
N LEU A 159 -5.09 -0.28 8.62
CA LEU A 159 -4.35 0.10 7.41
C LEU A 159 -3.89 -1.16 6.63
N PRO A 160 -3.77 -1.09 5.30
CA PRO A 160 -4.12 0.02 4.42
C PRO A 160 -5.63 0.24 4.30
N GLN A 161 -6.03 1.45 3.91
CA GLN A 161 -7.41 1.75 3.54
C GLN A 161 -7.64 1.50 2.06
N ARG A 162 -8.80 0.93 1.72
CA ARG A 162 -9.19 0.72 0.33
C ARG A 162 -9.11 2.05 -0.43
N THR A 163 -8.64 1.99 -1.67
CA THR A 163 -8.46 3.16 -2.56
C THR A 163 -9.64 4.12 -2.44
N TYR A 164 -9.35 5.39 -2.19
CA TYR A 164 -10.29 6.52 -2.07
C TYR A 164 -11.75 6.10 -1.85
N MET A 165 -12.05 5.51 -0.68
CA MET A 165 -13.42 5.34 -0.24
C MET A 165 -14.18 6.66 -0.46
N PRO A 166 -15.49 6.66 -0.77
CA PRO A 166 -16.24 7.86 -1.18
C PRO A 166 -16.17 9.05 -0.19
N GLN A 167 -15.64 8.81 1.02
CA GLN A 167 -15.38 9.79 2.05
C GLN A 167 -14.18 10.71 1.76
N PHE A 168 -13.23 10.30 0.91
CA PHE A 168 -11.96 11.01 0.66
C PHE A 168 -11.71 11.30 -0.83
N GLU A 169 -12.77 11.53 -1.61
CA GLU A 169 -12.66 11.88 -3.04
C GLU A 169 -11.77 13.10 -3.32
N SER A 170 -11.55 13.96 -2.33
CA SER A 170 -10.68 15.14 -2.43
C SER A 170 -9.23 14.78 -2.73
N PHE A 171 -8.75 13.60 -2.32
CA PHE A 171 -7.39 13.13 -2.65
C PHE A 171 -7.24 12.90 -4.17
N ILE A 172 -8.26 12.34 -4.83
CA ILE A 172 -8.27 12.12 -6.29
C ILE A 172 -8.11 13.46 -7.02
N LYS A 173 -8.91 14.45 -6.61
CA LYS A 173 -8.96 15.76 -7.27
C LYS A 173 -7.69 16.57 -6.99
N SER A 174 -7.17 16.49 -5.77
CA SER A 174 -6.06 17.33 -5.31
C SER A 174 -4.70 16.86 -5.83
N ARG A 175 -4.56 15.58 -6.20
CA ARG A 175 -3.32 15.03 -6.78
C ARG A 175 -2.80 15.82 -7.97
N ASN A 176 -3.71 16.30 -8.83
CA ASN A 176 -3.35 17.06 -10.03
C ASN A 176 -3.32 18.57 -9.78
N SER A 177 -4.20 19.08 -8.90
CA SER A 177 -4.33 20.52 -8.69
C SER A 177 -3.19 21.11 -7.86
N LEU A 178 -2.58 20.33 -6.98
CA LEU A 178 -1.49 20.77 -6.09
C LEU A 178 -0.09 20.73 -6.75
N THR A 179 -0.01 20.45 -8.05
CA THR A 179 1.28 20.21 -8.72
C THR A 179 2.16 21.45 -8.85
N ASP A 180 1.58 22.64 -8.70
CA ASP A 180 2.27 23.92 -8.73
C ASP A 180 2.87 24.35 -7.39
N ILE A 181 2.48 23.70 -6.28
CA ILE A 181 3.02 24.01 -4.96
C ILE A 181 4.26 23.15 -4.71
N GLU A 182 5.39 23.81 -4.45
CA GLU A 182 6.67 23.15 -4.19
C GLU A 182 6.56 22.19 -2.99
N ASN A 183 7.27 21.06 -3.07
CA ASN A 183 7.33 20.02 -2.03
C ASN A 183 6.01 19.31 -1.67
N VAL A 184 4.85 19.77 -2.16
CA VAL A 184 3.56 19.10 -1.90
C VAL A 184 3.48 17.74 -2.57
N LYS A 185 3.91 17.63 -3.83
CA LYS A 185 3.75 16.38 -4.59
C LYS A 185 4.47 15.18 -3.98
N PRO A 186 5.75 15.28 -3.55
CA PRO A 186 6.42 14.20 -2.81
C PRO A 186 5.69 13.81 -1.52
N LEU A 187 5.34 14.79 -0.68
CA LEU A 187 4.67 14.53 0.61
C LEU A 187 3.26 13.97 0.46
N PHE A 188 2.49 14.48 -0.51
CA PHE A 188 1.20 13.91 -0.89
C PHE A 188 1.34 12.43 -1.21
N LYS A 189 2.34 12.08 -2.04
CA LYS A 189 2.57 10.68 -2.43
C LYS A 189 2.93 9.82 -1.22
N ILE A 190 3.75 10.31 -0.31
CA ILE A 190 4.10 9.59 0.93
C ILE A 190 2.85 9.34 1.77
N VAL A 191 2.02 10.36 2.01
CA VAL A 191 0.78 10.21 2.79
C VAL A 191 -0.19 9.24 2.11
N ASP A 192 -0.33 9.34 0.78
CA ASP A 192 -1.18 8.46 -0.03
C ASP A 192 -0.70 7.00 0.03
N ASP A 193 0.60 6.76 -0.16
CA ASP A 193 1.22 5.44 -0.10
C ASP A 193 1.11 4.82 1.31
N LEU A 194 1.33 5.60 2.37
CA LEU A 194 1.22 5.11 3.75
C LEU A 194 -0.21 4.72 4.13
N ILE A 195 -1.20 5.54 3.76
CA ILE A 195 -2.59 5.35 4.19
C ILE A 195 -3.31 4.32 3.32
N PHE A 196 -3.21 4.46 2.00
CA PHE A 196 -4.06 3.70 1.07
C PHE A 196 -3.36 2.49 0.47
N ASN A 197 -2.03 2.54 0.29
CA ASN A 197 -1.29 1.41 -0.29
C ASN A 197 -0.59 0.56 0.78
N GLY A 198 -0.46 1.09 2.01
CA GLY A 198 0.20 0.40 3.11
C GLY A 198 1.67 0.16 2.85
N VAL A 199 2.31 1.10 2.14
CA VAL A 199 3.74 1.03 1.79
C VAL A 199 4.46 2.25 2.32
N ARG A 200 5.69 2.05 2.77
CA ARG A 200 6.56 3.11 3.29
C ARG A 200 7.62 3.51 2.25
N PRO A 201 8.20 4.71 2.33
CA PRO A 201 9.33 5.11 1.49
C PRO A 201 10.50 4.14 1.60
N ASP A 202 11.22 3.92 0.48
CA ASP A 202 12.37 3.00 0.43
C ASP A 202 13.55 3.45 1.30
N THR A 203 13.55 4.73 1.69
CA THR A 203 14.50 5.36 2.62
C THR A 203 14.21 5.04 4.09
N TRP A 204 13.01 4.55 4.42
CA TRP A 204 12.60 4.21 5.78
C TRP A 204 13.04 2.78 6.13
N LEU A 205 14.34 2.52 6.07
CA LEU A 205 14.93 1.21 6.39
C LEU A 205 14.84 0.90 7.89
N THR A 206 14.95 1.93 8.73
CA THR A 206 14.78 1.87 10.19
C THR A 206 13.80 2.95 10.66
N PRO A 207 13.19 2.82 11.85
CA PRO A 207 12.40 3.89 12.46
C PRO A 207 13.18 5.21 12.59
N GLU A 208 14.48 5.15 12.87
CA GLU A 208 15.34 6.33 13.01
C GLU A 208 15.57 7.05 11.67
N ASP A 209 15.76 6.29 10.59
CA ASP A 209 15.86 6.86 9.23
C ASP A 209 14.57 7.59 8.85
N ALA A 210 13.42 6.96 9.15
CA ALA A 210 12.10 7.52 8.92
C ALA A 210 11.87 8.79 9.75
N GLU A 211 12.20 8.78 11.05
CA GLU A 211 12.09 9.97 11.90
C GLU A 211 12.94 11.13 11.40
N ARG A 212 14.18 10.87 10.98
CA ARG A 212 15.09 11.90 10.44
C ARG A 212 14.51 12.53 9.17
N GLU A 213 13.97 11.71 8.28
CA GLU A 213 13.35 12.19 7.05
C GLU A 213 12.08 13.01 7.35
N VAL A 214 11.20 12.51 8.22
CA VAL A 214 9.97 13.22 8.60
C VAL A 214 10.28 14.58 9.21
N LYS A 215 11.30 14.68 10.06
CA LYS A 215 11.75 15.96 10.65
C LYS A 215 12.22 16.95 9.58
N SER A 216 12.87 16.47 8.52
CA SER A 216 13.36 17.34 7.44
C SER A 216 12.23 18.06 6.70
N TYR A 217 11.02 17.49 6.66
CA TYR A 217 9.86 18.10 6.02
C TYR A 217 9.34 19.36 6.72
N PHE A 218 9.66 19.55 8.00
CA PHE A 218 9.29 20.76 8.75
C PHE A 218 10.32 21.89 8.60
N THR A 219 11.43 21.64 7.90
CA THR A 219 12.49 22.62 7.62
C THR A 219 12.50 23.09 6.17
N LEU A 220 11.54 22.63 5.37
CA LEU A 220 11.28 23.07 3.99
C LEU A 220 10.53 24.40 3.96
#